data_AF-A0A7H8INU2-F1
#
_entry.id   AF-A0A7H8INU2-F1
#
_cell.length_a   1.000
_cell.length_b   1.000
_cell.length_c   1.000
_cell.angle_alpha   90.00
_cell.angle_beta   90.00
_cell.angle_gamma   90.00
#
_symmetry.space_group_name_H-M   'P 1'
#
loop_
_entity.id
_entity.type
_entity.pdbx_description
1 polymer ?
#
loop_
_entity_poly.entity_id
_entity_poly.type
_entity_poly.pdbx_seq_one_letter_code
_entity_poly.pdbx_strand_id
1 'polypeptide(L)'
;MKSHRALAVLAELRSLAAHDARQLSAAKDRLARAEAELAAARSGFDSASARAGVSQRVVHGAEELLHTAAHDRGEEPRGARTVADPAGRTPTIAQEVLAFLRPRRRAARAEIVRHMKSARPDIKPASLRRELNRMVTKRTLVLVEGSLYVPVPAAGGDQ
;
A
#
# COMPACT_ATOMS: atom_id res chain seq x y z
N MET A 1 -76.01 8.16 21.78
CA MET A 1 -74.69 8.65 22.27
C MET A 1 -73.59 7.58 22.38
N LYS A 2 -73.83 6.40 22.97
CA LYS A 2 -72.76 5.37 23.18
C LYS A 2 -72.08 4.86 21.90
N SER A 3 -72.83 4.70 20.80
CA SER A 3 -72.30 4.21 19.51
C SER A 3 -71.30 5.19 18.85
N HIS A 4 -71.54 6.50 18.94
CA HIS A 4 -70.65 7.50 18.34
C HIS A 4 -69.28 7.55 19.04
N ARG A 5 -69.27 7.39 20.37
CA ARG A 5 -68.04 7.28 21.16
C ARG A 5 -67.24 6.01 20.82
N ALA A 6 -67.92 4.88 20.60
CA ALA A 6 -67.26 3.64 20.20
C ALA A 6 -66.59 3.75 18.81
N LEU A 7 -67.25 4.42 17.86
CA LEU A 7 -66.68 4.66 16.53
C LEU A 7 -65.46 5.58 16.58
N ALA A 8 -65.48 6.61 17.43
CA ALA A 8 -64.33 7.51 17.63
C ALA A 8 -63.12 6.76 18.18
N VAL A 9 -63.30 5.95 19.23
CA VAL A 9 -62.23 5.11 19.80
C VAL A 9 -61.67 4.15 18.75
N LEU A 10 -62.53 3.54 17.95
CA LEU A 10 -62.10 2.61 16.90
C LEU A 10 -61.30 3.31 15.78
N ALA A 11 -61.65 4.56 15.44
CA ALA A 11 -60.87 5.36 14.50
C ALA A 11 -59.48 5.72 15.07
N GLU A 12 -59.41 6.06 16.36
CA GLU A 12 -58.16 6.36 17.05
C GLU A 12 -57.24 5.13 17.14
N LEU A 13 -57.79 3.96 17.49
CA LEU A 13 -57.04 2.70 17.50
C LEU A 13 -56.50 2.34 16.11
N ARG A 14 -57.28 2.57 15.04
CA ARG A 14 -56.82 2.38 13.66
C ARG A 14 -55.70 3.34 13.29
N SER A 15 -55.80 4.60 13.71
CA SER A 15 -54.74 5.60 13.51
C SER A 15 -53.45 5.20 14.22
N LEU A 16 -53.55 4.75 15.48
CA LEU A 16 -52.41 4.26 16.26
C LEU A 16 -51.76 3.05 15.58
N ALA A 17 -52.55 2.04 15.20
CA ALA A 17 -52.04 0.86 14.51
C ALA A 17 -51.34 1.20 13.19
N ALA A 18 -51.87 2.17 12.42
CA ALA A 18 -51.23 2.64 11.21
C ALA A 18 -49.93 3.41 11.49
N HIS A 19 -49.85 4.16 12.59
CA HIS A 19 -48.63 4.81 13.05
C HIS A 19 -47.56 3.78 13.43
N ASP A 20 -47.93 2.79 14.24
CA ASP A 20 -47.03 1.73 14.70
C ASP A 20 -46.50 0.89 13.52
N ALA A 21 -47.36 0.58 12.55
CA ALA A 21 -46.94 -0.11 11.32
C ALA A 21 -45.87 0.67 10.54
N ARG A 22 -46.01 2.01 10.46
CA ARG A 22 -45.00 2.87 9.82
C ARG A 22 -43.71 2.93 10.62
N GLN A 23 -43.79 3.03 11.95
CA GLN A 23 -42.61 2.99 12.83
C GLN A 23 -41.86 1.65 12.70
N LEU A 24 -42.59 0.54 12.68
CA LEU A 24 -42.01 -0.79 12.50
C LEU A 24 -41.32 -0.92 11.15
N SER A 25 -41.92 -0.44 10.06
CA SER A 25 -41.29 -0.43 8.74
C SER A 25 -39.99 0.38 8.75
N ALA A 26 -40.02 1.59 9.30
CA ALA A 26 -38.84 2.45 9.39
C ALA A 26 -37.74 1.82 10.26
N ALA A 27 -38.10 1.14 11.35
CA ALA A 27 -37.16 0.42 12.18
C ALA A 27 -36.51 -0.76 11.44
N LYS A 28 -37.29 -1.53 10.68
CA LYS A 28 -36.78 -2.63 9.84
C LYS A 28 -35.81 -2.12 8.77
N ASP A 29 -36.13 -1.01 8.12
CA ASP A 29 -35.25 -0.41 7.12
C ASP A 29 -33.91 0.07 7.73
N ARG A 30 -33.96 0.67 8.93
CA ARG A 30 -32.75 1.06 9.66
C ARG A 30 -31.92 -0.15 10.05
N LEU A 31 -32.55 -1.23 10.52
CA LEU A 31 -31.85 -2.47 10.86
C LEU A 31 -31.15 -3.07 9.65
N ALA A 32 -31.85 -3.18 8.52
CA ALA A 32 -31.27 -3.73 7.28
C ALA A 32 -30.05 -2.92 6.79
N ARG A 33 -30.09 -1.59 6.91
CA ARG A 33 -28.93 -0.73 6.60
C ARG A 33 -27.77 -0.98 7.55
N ALA A 34 -28.02 -1.04 8.86
CA ALA A 34 -26.99 -1.31 9.85
C ALA A 34 -26.34 -2.69 9.65
N GLU A 35 -27.12 -3.71 9.28
CA GLU A 35 -26.61 -5.04 8.96
C GLU A 35 -25.72 -5.03 7.71
N ALA A 36 -26.10 -4.28 6.67
CA ALA A 36 -25.29 -4.13 5.47
C ALA A 36 -23.96 -3.39 5.77
N GLU A 37 -24.00 -2.33 6.57
CA GLU A 37 -22.80 -1.61 7.02
C GLU A 37 -21.87 -2.51 7.84
N LEU A 38 -22.44 -3.30 8.77
CA LEU A 38 -21.67 -4.27 9.55
C LEU A 38 -21.01 -5.34 8.68
N ALA A 39 -21.72 -5.86 7.68
CA ALA A 39 -21.18 -6.82 6.73
C ALA A 39 -20.01 -6.24 5.92
N ALA A 40 -20.16 -5.00 5.44
CA ALA A 40 -19.10 -4.29 4.73
C ALA A 40 -17.87 -4.05 5.63
N ALA A 41 -18.10 -3.62 6.87
CA ALA A 41 -17.03 -3.40 7.85
C ALA A 41 -16.26 -4.70 8.16
N ARG A 42 -16.97 -5.83 8.33
CA ARG A 42 -16.36 -7.15 8.53
C ARG A 42 -15.50 -7.56 7.35
N SER A 43 -16.02 -7.44 6.12
CA SER A 43 -15.23 -7.72 4.91
C SER A 43 -13.97 -6.86 4.81
N GLY A 44 -14.08 -5.57 5.16
CA GLY A 44 -12.93 -4.67 5.23
C GLY A 44 -11.89 -5.10 6.28
N PHE A 45 -12.35 -5.52 7.46
CA PHE A 45 -11.51 -6.05 8.52
C PHE A 45 -10.79 -7.33 8.09
N ASP A 46 -11.50 -8.31 7.53
CA ASP A 46 -10.92 -9.58 7.09
C ASP A 46 -9.85 -9.35 6.01
N SER A 47 -10.12 -8.45 5.06
CA SER A 47 -9.16 -8.05 4.04
C SER A 47 -7.91 -7.40 4.65
N ALA A 48 -8.08 -6.49 5.62
CA ALA A 48 -6.97 -5.85 6.30
C ALA A 48 -6.15 -6.85 7.12
N SER A 49 -6.81 -7.77 7.82
CA SER A 49 -6.19 -8.84 8.60
C SER A 49 -5.36 -9.77 7.71
N ALA A 50 -5.90 -10.20 6.57
CA ALA A 50 -5.18 -11.01 5.59
C ALA A 50 -3.92 -10.30 5.07
N ARG A 51 -4.03 -9.00 4.70
CA ARG A 51 -2.87 -8.21 4.27
C ARG A 51 -1.82 -8.06 5.36
N ALA A 52 -2.25 -7.83 6.61
CA ALA A 52 -1.35 -7.74 7.75
C ALA A 52 -0.60 -9.06 7.97
N GLY A 53 -1.31 -10.19 7.93
CA GLY A 53 -0.70 -11.52 8.06
C GLY A 53 0.30 -11.85 6.94
N VAL A 54 0.00 -11.48 5.69
CA VAL A 54 0.97 -11.62 4.58
C VAL A 54 2.19 -10.75 4.82
N SER A 55 1.99 -9.49 5.18
CA SER A 55 3.09 -8.54 5.41
C SER A 55 4.01 -9.02 6.53
N GLN A 56 3.43 -9.53 7.63
CA GLN A 56 4.19 -10.07 8.74
C GLN A 56 5.03 -11.28 8.33
N ARG A 57 4.46 -12.22 7.55
CA ARG A 57 5.23 -13.37 7.03
C ARG A 57 6.36 -12.94 6.11
N VAL A 58 6.12 -11.96 5.24
CA VAL A 58 7.17 -11.43 4.34
C VAL A 58 8.30 -10.78 5.13
N VAL A 59 7.97 -10.00 6.16
CA VAL A 59 8.97 -9.39 7.06
C VAL A 59 9.75 -10.49 7.77
N HIS A 60 9.07 -11.45 8.38
CA HIS A 60 9.72 -12.53 9.10
C HIS A 60 10.64 -13.37 8.22
N GLY A 61 10.17 -13.76 7.02
CA GLY A 61 11.01 -14.49 6.07
C GLY A 61 12.22 -13.66 5.59
N ALA A 62 12.06 -12.34 5.43
CA ALA A 62 13.20 -11.48 5.11
C ALA A 62 14.21 -11.39 6.27
N GLU A 63 13.73 -11.34 7.52
CA GLU A 63 14.59 -11.38 8.72
C GLU A 63 15.35 -12.71 8.81
N GLU A 64 14.70 -13.85 8.58
CA GLU A 64 15.33 -15.17 8.54
C GLU A 64 16.42 -15.26 7.48
N LEU A 65 16.13 -14.83 6.24
CA LEU A 65 17.12 -14.82 5.16
C LEU A 65 18.33 -13.93 5.48
N LEU A 66 18.12 -12.78 6.13
CA LEU A 66 19.20 -11.91 6.60
C LEU A 66 20.04 -12.58 7.69
N HIS A 67 19.42 -13.32 8.61
CA HIS A 67 20.13 -14.08 9.64
C HIS A 67 20.94 -15.24 9.04
N THR A 68 20.37 -16.02 8.12
CA THR A 68 21.08 -17.10 7.43
C THR A 68 22.26 -16.56 6.62
N ALA A 69 22.07 -15.48 5.85
CA ALA A 69 23.16 -14.85 5.09
C ALA A 69 24.26 -14.25 5.98
N ALA A 70 23.93 -13.87 7.23
CA ALA A 70 24.91 -13.43 8.22
C ALA A 70 25.67 -14.61 8.85
N HIS A 71 25.06 -15.79 8.98
CA HIS A 71 25.70 -17.01 9.48
C HIS A 71 26.55 -17.73 8.41
N ASP A 72 26.13 -17.76 7.14
CA ASP A 72 26.92 -18.32 6.04
C ASP A 72 28.21 -17.52 5.74
N ARG A 73 28.29 -16.25 6.17
CA ARG A 73 29.55 -15.49 6.16
C ARG A 73 30.54 -15.92 7.25
N GLY A 74 30.15 -16.85 8.15
CA GLY A 74 30.96 -17.39 9.22
C GLY A 74 31.82 -18.60 8.83
N GLU A 75 31.53 -19.27 7.72
CA GLU A 75 32.32 -20.40 7.21
C GLU A 75 32.82 -20.13 5.78
N GLU A 76 33.96 -19.45 5.64
CA GLU A 76 34.74 -19.51 4.41
C GLU A 76 35.80 -20.63 4.50
N PRO A 77 35.82 -21.59 3.55
CA PRO A 77 37.05 -22.23 3.15
C PRO A 77 37.90 -21.17 2.45
N ARG A 78 39.00 -20.81 3.11
CA ARG A 78 40.10 -19.97 2.64
C ARG A 78 40.46 -20.32 1.19
N GLY A 79 39.89 -19.59 0.21
CA GLY A 79 40.03 -20.00 -1.18
C GLY A 79 39.39 -19.06 -2.20
N ALA A 80 40.14 -18.03 -2.55
CA ALA A 80 40.06 -17.27 -3.81
C ALA A 80 39.06 -16.09 -3.91
N ARG A 81 39.70 -14.91 -3.98
CA ARG A 81 39.27 -13.61 -4.51
C ARG A 81 38.51 -12.71 -3.55
N THR A 82 39.33 -11.98 -2.80
CA THR A 82 39.10 -10.62 -2.32
C THR A 82 38.26 -9.80 -3.30
N VAL A 83 36.97 -9.63 -3.00
CA VAL A 83 36.20 -8.45 -3.44
C VAL A 83 35.88 -7.68 -2.18
N ALA A 84 36.71 -6.66 -1.95
CA ALA A 84 36.60 -5.77 -0.81
C ALA A 84 35.22 -5.11 -0.72
N ASP A 85 34.70 -5.16 0.50
CA ASP A 85 33.69 -4.31 1.12
C ASP A 85 33.55 -2.89 0.51
N PRO A 86 32.34 -2.42 0.13
CA PRO A 86 32.13 -1.04 -0.30
C PRO A 86 31.49 -0.17 0.80
N ALA A 87 31.85 -0.31 2.07
CA ALA A 87 31.48 0.63 3.13
C ALA A 87 32.07 2.05 2.99
N GLY A 88 32.70 2.39 1.85
CA GLY A 88 33.27 3.71 1.57
C GLY A 88 33.04 4.25 0.16
N ARG A 89 32.17 3.63 -0.66
CA ARG A 89 31.86 4.14 -2.01
C ARG A 89 30.63 5.05 -1.96
N THR A 90 30.80 6.31 -2.36
CA THR A 90 29.67 7.20 -2.66
C THR A 90 28.68 6.48 -3.57
N PRO A 91 27.39 6.38 -3.19
CA PRO A 91 26.39 5.70 -3.98
C PRO A 91 26.35 6.24 -5.41
N THR A 92 26.20 5.31 -6.36
CA THR A 92 26.07 5.65 -7.77
C THR A 92 24.77 6.41 -8.03
N ILE A 93 24.72 7.16 -9.13
CA ILE A 93 23.53 7.93 -9.54
C ILE A 93 22.28 7.04 -9.57
N ALA A 94 22.41 5.81 -10.10
CA ALA A 94 21.30 4.86 -10.16
C ALA A 94 20.84 4.40 -8.77
N GLN A 95 21.76 4.14 -7.85
CA GLN A 95 21.43 3.75 -6.47
C GLN A 95 20.71 4.86 -5.72
N GLU A 96 21.17 6.11 -5.87
CA GLU A 96 20.54 7.28 -5.24
C GLU A 96 19.12 7.52 -5.78
N VAL A 97 18.95 7.44 -7.11
CA VAL A 97 17.63 7.55 -7.76
C VAL A 97 16.70 6.43 -7.30
N LEU A 98 17.18 5.19 -7.19
CA LEU A 98 16.36 4.07 -6.69
C LEU A 98 16.03 4.23 -5.20
N ALA A 99 16.98 4.68 -4.37
CA ALA A 99 16.74 4.95 -2.95
C ALA A 99 15.67 6.04 -2.75
N PHE A 100 15.68 7.08 -3.59
CA PHE A 100 14.67 8.13 -3.61
C PHE A 100 13.28 7.64 -4.03
N LEU A 101 13.23 6.76 -5.04
CA LEU A 101 11.99 6.24 -5.64
C LEU A 101 11.37 5.10 -4.84
N ARG A 102 12.17 4.29 -4.13
CA ARG A 102 11.72 3.10 -3.38
C ARG A 102 10.59 3.40 -2.37
N PRO A 103 10.64 4.44 -1.53
CA PRO A 103 9.52 4.77 -0.63
C PRO A 103 8.35 5.49 -1.33
N ARG A 104 8.59 6.19 -2.45
CA ARG A 104 7.60 7.03 -3.13
C ARG A 104 6.81 6.32 -4.24
N ARG A 105 7.31 5.18 -4.71
CA ARG A 105 6.80 4.35 -5.83
C ARG A 105 6.74 5.04 -7.19
N ARG A 106 6.79 6.38 -7.26
CA ARG A 106 6.86 7.18 -8.49
C ARG A 106 7.45 8.55 -8.19
N ALA A 107 8.18 9.13 -9.14
CA ALA A 107 8.54 10.55 -9.10
C ALA A 107 8.72 11.13 -10.50
N ALA A 108 8.42 12.42 -10.64
CA ALA A 108 8.67 13.17 -11.86
C ALA A 108 10.16 13.49 -12.01
N ARG A 109 10.61 13.70 -13.25
CA ARG A 109 12.00 14.09 -13.55
C ARG A 109 12.49 15.28 -12.72
N ALA A 110 11.63 16.30 -12.54
CA ALA A 110 11.97 17.51 -11.79
C ALA A 110 12.22 17.23 -10.30
N GLU A 111 11.52 16.26 -9.73
CA GLU A 111 11.66 15.83 -8.33
C GLU A 111 12.97 15.06 -8.14
N ILE A 112 13.28 14.16 -9.08
CA ILE A 112 14.55 13.43 -9.10
C ILE A 112 15.73 14.40 -9.23
N VAL A 113 15.65 15.37 -10.15
CA VAL A 113 16.70 16.38 -10.32
C VAL A 113 16.89 17.22 -9.06
N ARG A 114 15.80 17.59 -8.38
CA ARG A 114 15.85 18.37 -7.13
C ARG A 114 16.52 17.57 -6.01
N HIS A 115 16.13 16.31 -5.84
CA HIS A 115 16.74 15.42 -4.88
C HIS A 115 18.23 15.20 -5.17
N MET A 116 18.60 14.93 -6.43
CA MET A 116 20.00 14.74 -6.82
C MET A 116 20.85 15.98 -6.62
N LYS A 117 20.32 17.19 -6.81
CA LYS A 117 21.05 18.44 -6.50
C LYS A 117 21.33 18.60 -5.00
N SER A 118 20.41 18.14 -4.15
CA SER A 118 20.59 18.18 -2.69
C SER A 118 21.51 17.07 -2.18
N ALA A 119 21.39 15.86 -2.72
CA ALA A 119 22.18 14.70 -2.29
C ALA A 119 23.60 14.70 -2.89
N ARG A 120 23.74 15.20 -4.11
CA ARG A 120 24.99 15.17 -4.89
C ARG A 120 25.11 16.37 -5.85
N PRO A 121 25.54 17.55 -5.34
CA PRO A 121 25.66 18.77 -6.13
C PRO A 121 26.75 18.69 -7.21
N ASP A 122 27.64 17.70 -7.14
CA ASP A 122 28.74 17.44 -8.07
C ASP A 122 28.29 16.80 -9.41
N ILE A 123 27.06 16.28 -9.48
CA ILE A 123 26.55 15.61 -10.68
C ILE A 123 26.03 16.62 -11.72
N LYS A 124 26.58 16.53 -12.94
CA LYS A 124 26.05 17.28 -14.09
C LYS A 124 24.67 16.76 -14.53
N PRO A 125 23.70 17.65 -14.85
CA PRO A 125 22.37 17.24 -15.31
C PRO A 125 22.36 16.32 -16.54
N ALA A 126 23.38 16.42 -17.40
CA ALA A 126 23.55 15.55 -18.56
C ALA A 126 23.85 14.09 -18.15
N SER A 127 24.64 13.88 -17.10
CA SER A 127 24.98 12.56 -16.57
C SER A 127 23.76 11.90 -15.93
N LEU A 128 22.95 12.66 -15.19
CA LEU A 128 21.69 12.18 -14.62
C LEU A 128 20.69 11.77 -15.72
N ARG A 129 20.58 12.57 -16.80
CA ARG A 129 19.71 12.23 -17.94
C ARG A 129 20.15 10.94 -18.63
N ARG A 130 21.46 10.77 -18.85
CA ARG A 130 22.02 9.53 -19.43
C ARG A 130 21.74 8.32 -18.55
N GLU A 131 21.88 8.46 -17.24
CA GLU A 131 21.63 7.36 -16.30
C GLU A 131 20.14 7.00 -16.21
N LEU A 132 19.22 7.98 -16.16
CA LEU A 132 17.78 7.72 -16.20
C LEU A 132 17.37 6.99 -17.48
N ASN A 133 17.90 7.40 -18.64
CA ASN A 133 17.67 6.69 -19.90
C ASN A 133 18.22 5.27 -19.84
N ARG A 134 19.43 5.08 -19.31
CA ARG A 134 20.05 3.77 -19.15
C ARG A 134 19.22 2.85 -18.25
N MET A 135 18.67 3.37 -17.16
CA MET A 135 17.82 2.61 -16.24
C MET A 135 16.48 2.23 -16.87
N VAL A 136 15.92 3.08 -17.74
CA VAL A 136 14.73 2.74 -18.54
C VAL A 136 15.04 1.65 -19.56
N THR A 137 16.15 1.78 -20.30
CA THR A 137 16.60 0.76 -21.27
C THR A 137 16.86 -0.59 -20.60
N LYS A 138 17.45 -0.59 -19.39
CA LYS A 138 17.71 -1.78 -18.57
C LYS A 138 16.47 -2.31 -17.84
N ARG A 139 15.28 -1.73 -18.08
CA ARG A 139 14.02 -2.08 -17.39
C ARG A 139 14.13 -2.03 -15.87
N THR A 140 14.99 -1.16 -15.34
CA THR A 140 15.12 -0.88 -13.90
C THR A 140 14.18 0.25 -13.49
N LEU A 141 13.82 1.13 -14.44
CA LEU A 141 12.74 2.10 -14.33
C LEU A 141 11.76 1.92 -15.49
N VAL A 142 10.48 2.20 -15.26
CA VAL A 142 9.48 2.37 -16.31
C VAL A 142 9.09 3.84 -16.35
N LEU A 143 9.03 4.39 -17.56
CA LEU A 143 8.48 5.72 -17.79
C LEU A 143 6.97 5.58 -18.01
N VAL A 144 6.19 6.01 -17.04
CA VAL A 144 4.71 6.03 -17.08
C VAL A 144 4.27 7.44 -17.45
N GLU A 145 3.25 7.57 -18.31
CA GLU A 145 2.63 8.86 -18.68
C GLU A 145 3.66 9.93 -19.16
N GLY A 146 4.68 9.50 -19.90
CA GLY A 146 5.65 10.37 -20.57
C GLY A 146 6.60 11.18 -19.67
N SER A 147 6.45 11.12 -18.33
CA SER A 147 7.23 11.99 -17.42
C SER A 147 7.46 11.45 -16.01
N LEU A 148 6.82 10.32 -15.64
CA LEU A 148 6.92 9.71 -14.32
C LEU A 148 7.82 8.49 -14.36
N TYR A 149 8.85 8.46 -13.51
CA TYR A 149 9.71 7.30 -13.35
C TYR A 149 9.19 6.44 -12.20
N VAL A 150 8.93 5.17 -12.51
CA VAL A 150 8.51 4.13 -11.58
C VAL A 150 9.61 3.09 -11.49
N PRO A 151 10.12 2.73 -10.30
CA PRO A 151 11.06 1.64 -10.18
C PRO A 151 10.38 0.33 -10.54
N VAL A 152 11.00 -0.45 -11.42
CA VAL A 152 10.54 -1.81 -11.69
C VAL A 152 10.90 -2.63 -10.46
N PRO A 153 9.93 -3.33 -9.85
CA PRO A 153 10.25 -4.26 -8.77
C PRO A 153 11.25 -5.25 -9.32
N ALA A 154 12.42 -5.38 -8.68
CA ALA A 154 13.44 -6.34 -9.09
C ALA A 154 12.78 -7.72 -9.13
N ALA A 155 12.53 -8.24 -10.33
CA ALA A 155 11.97 -9.55 -10.52
C ALA A 155 13.07 -10.58 -10.24
N GLY A 156 12.96 -11.27 -9.11
CA GLY A 156 13.38 -12.66 -8.98
C GLY A 156 14.70 -12.95 -8.26
N GLY A 157 14.59 -13.89 -7.33
CA GLY A 157 15.61 -14.73 -6.72
C GLY A 157 14.96 -15.51 -5.56
N ASP A 158 13.76 -16.08 -5.76
CA ASP A 158 13.58 -17.54 -5.87
C ASP A 158 14.67 -18.28 -6.68
N GLN A 159 15.62 -18.86 -5.95
CA GLN A 159 15.98 -20.29 -5.97
C GLN A 159 16.66 -20.64 -4.66
#